data_AF-A0A6G0WIY4-F1
#
_entry.id   AF-A0A6G0WIY4-F1
#
_cell.length_a   1.000
_cell.length_b   1.000
_cell.length_c   1.000
_cell.angle_alpha   90.00
_cell.angle_beta   90.00
_cell.angle_gamma   90.00
#
_symmetry.space_group_name_H-M   'P 1'
#
loop_
_entity.id
_entity.type
_entity.pdbx_description
1 polymer ?
#
loop_
_entity_poly.entity_id
_entity_poly.type
_entity_poly.pdbx_seq_one_letter_code
_entity_poly.pdbx_strand_id
1 'polypeptide(L)'
;MIRHQASVINHFIDQAKRQDDRLDAMEAKLDAQKSTTEQIAECQARPVVATIPASDPQSPPKCRRKASNVPLRAVWYEWYTSEPRLWVKCTHKQKRSDSKLHVAYLKLFLDSGLKLDDKASAYRDNIMSLALLVEEWVLAFLSQHGSMSKGANAVLKMMRSLHRTGKLNGRIVTHRRLIAARAILDPSPAYTQDVLDTRSD
;
A
#
# COMPACT_ATOMS: atom_id res chain seq x y z
N MET A 1 46.86 -4.51 -7.43
CA MET A 1 46.00 -3.53 -6.73
C MET A 1 45.18 -2.66 -7.70
N ILE A 2 45.78 -2.11 -8.77
CA ILE A 2 45.10 -1.24 -9.77
C ILE A 2 43.92 -1.90 -10.50
N ARG A 3 44.01 -3.21 -10.84
CA ARG A 3 42.93 -3.93 -11.55
C ARG A 3 41.64 -4.05 -10.74
N HIS A 4 41.75 -4.21 -9.42
CA HIS A 4 40.60 -4.34 -8.54
C HIS A 4 39.85 -3.01 -8.41
N GLN A 5 40.59 -1.91 -8.23
CA GLN A 5 40.01 -0.57 -8.17
C GLN A 5 39.29 -0.20 -9.47
N ALA A 6 39.88 -0.51 -10.63
CA ALA A 6 39.23 -0.30 -11.93
C ALA A 6 37.91 -1.11 -12.07
N SER A 7 37.89 -2.36 -11.58
CA SER A 7 36.67 -3.17 -11.59
C SER A 7 35.56 -2.60 -10.71
N VAL A 8 35.91 -2.06 -9.54
CA VAL A 8 34.95 -1.44 -8.62
C VAL A 8 34.40 -0.15 -9.23
N ILE A 9 35.25 0.68 -9.85
CA ILE A 9 34.83 1.91 -10.53
C ILE A 9 33.87 1.59 -11.69
N ASN A 10 34.21 0.62 -12.54
CA ASN A 10 33.34 0.21 -13.64
C ASN A 10 31.99 -0.30 -13.14
N HIS A 11 31.99 -1.06 -12.03
CA HIS A 11 30.75 -1.53 -11.42
C HIS A 11 29.85 -0.37 -10.95
N PHE A 12 30.43 0.65 -10.33
CA PHE A 12 29.67 1.83 -9.92
C PHE A 12 29.14 2.64 -11.11
N ILE A 13 29.92 2.77 -12.19
CA ILE A 13 29.47 3.42 -13.42
C ILE A 13 28.29 2.67 -14.05
N ASP A 14 28.35 1.35 -14.10
CA ASP A 14 27.25 0.53 -14.64
C ASP A 14 26.00 0.60 -13.76
N GLN A 15 26.17 0.69 -12.43
CA GLN A 15 25.04 0.91 -11.53
C GLN A 15 24.41 2.30 -11.70
N ALA A 16 25.22 3.35 -11.87
CA ALA A 16 24.73 4.71 -12.11
C ALA A 16 23.93 4.79 -13.42
N LYS A 17 24.46 4.24 -14.52
CA LYS A 17 23.73 4.17 -15.80
C LYS A 17 22.39 3.45 -15.69
N ARG A 18 22.36 2.31 -14.97
CA ARG A 18 21.11 1.58 -14.73
C ARG A 18 20.12 2.34 -13.84
N GLN A 19 20.60 3.24 -12.99
CA GLN A 19 19.72 4.10 -12.19
C GLN A 19 19.12 5.21 -13.06
N ASP A 20 19.91 5.80 -13.95
CA ASP A 20 19.44 6.81 -14.91
C ASP A 20 18.41 6.22 -15.89
N ASP A 21 18.66 5.06 -16.50
CA ASP A 21 17.70 4.37 -17.37
C ASP A 21 16.36 4.10 -16.66
N ARG A 22 16.42 3.78 -15.37
CA ARG A 22 15.23 3.53 -14.54
C ARG A 22 14.48 4.82 -14.21
N LEU A 23 15.19 5.95 -14.12
CA LEU A 23 14.64 7.27 -13.89
C LEU A 23 13.93 7.76 -15.16
N ASP A 24 14.57 7.65 -16.32
CA ASP A 24 13.98 7.97 -17.62
C ASP A 24 12.71 7.14 -17.89
N ALA A 25 12.77 5.84 -17.62
CA ALA A 25 11.60 4.97 -17.77
C ALA A 25 10.47 5.31 -16.77
N MET A 26 10.79 5.93 -15.63
CA MET A 26 9.80 6.41 -14.67
C MET A 26 9.21 7.75 -15.13
N GLU A 27 10.03 8.65 -15.66
CA GLU A 27 9.64 9.94 -16.20
C GLU A 27 8.73 9.77 -17.42
N ALA A 28 9.08 8.89 -18.37
CA ALA A 28 8.24 8.56 -19.51
C ALA A 28 6.86 8.00 -19.10
N LYS A 29 6.79 7.24 -18.00
CA LYS A 29 5.52 6.74 -17.46
C LYS A 29 4.69 7.85 -16.81
N LEU A 30 5.33 8.80 -16.14
CA LEU A 30 4.66 9.96 -15.57
C LEU A 30 4.13 10.88 -16.66
N ASP A 31 4.88 11.10 -17.74
CA ASP A 31 4.43 11.93 -18.86
C ASP A 31 3.32 11.26 -19.66
N ALA A 32 3.40 9.95 -19.92
CA ALA A 32 2.28 9.22 -20.51
C ALA A 32 1.00 9.30 -19.66
N GLN A 33 1.14 9.33 -18.32
CA GLN A 33 0.02 9.48 -17.39
C GLN A 33 -0.53 10.91 -17.36
N LYS A 34 0.31 11.94 -17.49
CA LYS A 34 -0.11 13.34 -17.64
C LYS A 34 -0.84 13.54 -18.97
N SER A 35 -0.30 13.05 -20.08
CA SER A 35 -0.96 13.14 -21.39
C SER A 35 -2.30 12.39 -21.44
N THR A 36 -2.44 11.29 -20.71
CA THR A 36 -3.74 10.60 -20.54
C THR A 36 -4.74 11.43 -19.72
N THR A 37 -4.24 12.22 -18.76
CA THR A 37 -5.07 13.10 -17.91
C THR A 37 -5.50 14.35 -18.69
N GLU A 38 -4.61 14.90 -19.54
CA GLU A 38 -4.90 16.05 -20.42
C GLU A 38 -5.88 15.68 -21.54
N GLN A 39 -5.76 14.49 -22.16
CA GLN A 39 -6.73 14.01 -23.15
C GLN A 39 -8.15 13.80 -22.58
N ILE A 40 -8.29 13.53 -21.28
CA ILE A 40 -9.60 13.41 -20.62
C ILE A 40 -10.20 14.81 -20.33
N ALA A 41 -9.37 15.82 -20.09
CA ALA A 41 -9.81 17.19 -19.84
C ALA A 41 -10.27 17.90 -21.13
N GLU A 42 -9.64 17.61 -22.27
CA GLU A 42 -9.93 18.28 -23.54
C GLU A 42 -11.20 17.77 -24.24
N CYS A 43 -11.65 16.55 -23.93
CA CYS A 43 -12.92 16.01 -24.45
C CYS A 43 -14.19 16.55 -23.77
N GLN A 44 -14.10 17.44 -22.76
CA GLN A 44 -15.27 18.00 -22.05
C GLN A 44 -15.64 19.45 -22.44
N ALA A 45 -15.04 20.01 -23.50
CA ALA A 45 -15.35 21.38 -23.93
C ALA A 45 -15.69 21.52 -25.44
N ARG A 46 -16.94 21.20 -25.83
CA ARG A 46 -17.81 21.88 -26.84
C ARG A 46 -18.82 20.95 -27.56
N PRO A 47 -19.93 21.49 -28.12
CA PRO A 47 -21.26 20.86 -28.06
C PRO A 47 -21.76 20.19 -29.36
N VAL A 48 -22.81 19.40 -29.14
CA VAL A 48 -23.80 18.71 -29.99
C VAL A 48 -24.08 19.33 -31.37
N VAL A 49 -23.99 18.51 -32.46
CA VAL A 49 -24.98 18.42 -33.57
C VAL A 49 -24.98 16.99 -34.13
N ALA A 50 -26.18 16.47 -34.40
CA ALA A 50 -26.50 15.11 -34.84
C ALA A 50 -26.14 14.80 -36.30
N THR A 51 -25.85 13.52 -36.63
CA THR A 51 -26.39 12.70 -37.76
C THR A 51 -25.76 11.29 -37.72
N ILE A 52 -26.59 10.24 -37.83
CA ILE A 52 -26.27 8.80 -38.06
C ILE A 52 -26.83 8.50 -39.48
N PRO A 53 -26.23 7.70 -40.40
CA PRO A 53 -25.89 6.26 -40.25
C PRO A 53 -24.61 5.83 -41.05
N ALA A 54 -24.07 4.60 -41.12
CA ALA A 54 -24.46 3.23 -40.81
C ALA A 54 -23.18 2.32 -40.73
N SER A 55 -23.34 1.12 -40.17
CA SER A 55 -22.60 -0.14 -40.42
C SER A 55 -21.26 -0.49 -39.71
N ASP A 56 -21.42 -1.34 -38.68
CA ASP A 56 -20.73 -2.63 -38.36
C ASP A 56 -19.24 -2.72 -37.95
N PRO A 57 -18.80 -3.76 -37.19
CA PRO A 57 -19.42 -4.45 -36.05
C PRO A 57 -18.63 -4.23 -34.74
N GLN A 58 -19.40 -4.30 -33.67
CA GLN A 58 -19.08 -3.99 -32.28
C GLN A 58 -17.93 -4.83 -31.70
N SER A 59 -16.76 -4.21 -31.50
CA SER A 59 -15.81 -4.71 -30.48
C SER A 59 -16.51 -4.69 -29.11
N PRO A 60 -16.38 -5.73 -28.27
CA PRO A 60 -17.06 -5.75 -26.98
C PRO A 60 -16.55 -4.55 -26.17
N PRO A 61 -17.45 -3.76 -25.54
CA PRO A 61 -17.04 -2.64 -24.72
C PRO A 61 -16.06 -3.18 -23.69
N LYS A 62 -14.82 -2.64 -23.68
CA LYS A 62 -13.82 -2.95 -22.66
C LYS A 62 -14.53 -2.75 -21.33
N CYS A 63 -14.89 -3.87 -20.72
CA CYS A 63 -15.53 -3.90 -19.42
C CYS A 63 -14.51 -3.26 -18.50
N ARG A 64 -14.72 -1.98 -18.18
CA ARG A 64 -13.95 -1.23 -17.20
C ARG A 64 -14.08 -2.06 -15.94
N ARG A 65 -13.10 -2.92 -15.68
CA ARG A 65 -13.08 -3.78 -14.51
C ARG A 65 -13.25 -2.82 -13.35
N LYS A 66 -14.44 -2.80 -12.74
CA LYS A 66 -14.66 -2.10 -11.49
C LYS A 66 -13.56 -2.64 -10.59
N ALA A 67 -12.59 -1.78 -10.24
CA ALA A 67 -11.50 -2.20 -9.37
C ALA A 67 -12.17 -2.78 -8.13
N SER A 68 -12.03 -4.10 -7.93
CA SER A 68 -12.58 -4.75 -6.76
C SER A 68 -11.93 -4.05 -5.57
N ASN A 69 -12.72 -3.32 -4.79
CA ASN A 69 -12.23 -2.61 -3.62
C ASN A 69 -11.86 -3.66 -2.58
N VAL A 70 -10.58 -4.05 -2.55
CA VAL A 70 -10.05 -4.96 -1.53
C VAL A 70 -10.27 -4.29 -0.17
N PRO A 71 -11.01 -4.92 0.75
CA PRO A 71 -11.21 -4.38 2.10
C PRO A 71 -9.94 -4.55 2.94
N LEU A 72 -9.82 -3.79 4.02
CA LEU A 72 -8.60 -3.78 4.85
C LEU A 72 -8.40 -5.12 5.55
N ARG A 73 -9.50 -5.72 5.99
CA ARG A 73 -9.49 -7.06 6.60
C ARG A 73 -8.88 -8.12 5.68
N ALA A 74 -9.09 -8.00 4.36
CA ALA A 74 -8.52 -8.94 3.40
C ALA A 74 -7.00 -8.77 3.28
N VAL A 75 -6.49 -7.54 3.33
CA VAL A 75 -5.04 -7.28 3.33
C VAL A 75 -4.38 -7.82 4.60
N TRP A 76 -5.02 -7.63 5.76
CA TRP A 76 -4.55 -8.17 7.03
C TRP A 76 -4.56 -9.70 7.02
N TYR A 77 -5.68 -10.31 6.63
CA TYR A 77 -5.81 -11.76 6.53
C TYR A 77 -4.75 -12.35 5.59
N GLU A 78 -4.64 -11.82 4.37
CA GLU A 78 -3.66 -12.27 3.37
C GLU A 78 -2.22 -12.15 3.90
N TRP A 79 -1.90 -11.08 4.63
CA TRP A 79 -0.57 -10.92 5.24
C TRP A 79 -0.20 -12.09 6.15
N TYR A 80 -1.11 -12.51 7.03
CA TYR A 80 -0.82 -13.53 8.05
C TYR A 80 -1.07 -14.98 7.61
N THR A 81 -1.93 -15.22 6.61
CA THR A 81 -2.33 -16.58 6.20
C THR A 81 -1.80 -17.02 4.84
N SER A 82 -1.13 -16.16 4.07
CA SER A 82 -0.58 -16.57 2.77
C SER A 82 0.50 -17.65 2.90
N GLU A 83 0.53 -18.58 1.96
CA GLU A 83 1.57 -19.61 1.83
C GLU A 83 2.24 -19.49 0.45
N PRO A 84 3.55 -19.18 0.36
CA PRO A 84 4.43 -18.74 1.45
C PRO A 84 4.00 -17.38 2.00
N ARG A 85 4.33 -17.10 3.27
CA ARG A 85 3.97 -15.83 3.92
C ARG A 85 4.47 -14.64 3.10
N LEU A 86 3.69 -13.57 3.05
CA LEU A 86 3.98 -12.40 2.21
C LEU A 86 5.35 -11.75 2.53
N TRP A 87 5.85 -11.93 3.75
CA TRP A 87 7.18 -11.46 4.16
C TRP A 87 8.34 -12.42 3.86
N VAL A 88 8.07 -13.67 3.46
CA VAL A 88 9.10 -14.71 3.18
C VAL A 88 9.46 -14.73 1.70
N LYS A 89 8.49 -14.90 0.80
CA LYS A 89 8.68 -14.86 -0.66
C LYS A 89 7.49 -14.15 -1.28
N CYS A 90 7.72 -13.03 -1.95
CA CYS A 90 6.69 -12.35 -2.72
C CYS A 90 7.23 -12.00 -4.10
N THR A 91 6.56 -12.46 -5.15
CA THR A 91 6.89 -12.18 -6.56
C THR A 91 6.61 -10.72 -6.92
N HIS A 92 5.64 -10.10 -6.26
CA HIS A 92 5.22 -8.72 -6.52
C HIS A 92 5.65 -7.77 -5.39
N LYS A 93 6.86 -7.20 -5.52
CA LYS A 93 7.49 -6.32 -4.51
C LYS A 93 6.60 -5.15 -4.08
N GLN A 94 5.88 -4.54 -5.01
CA GLN A 94 4.98 -3.43 -4.71
C GLN A 94 3.82 -3.86 -3.82
N LYS A 95 3.21 -5.02 -4.12
CA LYS A 95 2.10 -5.57 -3.32
C LYS A 95 2.58 -5.84 -1.90
N ARG A 96 3.76 -6.46 -1.74
CA ARG A 96 4.37 -6.69 -0.42
C ARG A 96 4.58 -5.39 0.35
N SER A 97 5.12 -4.36 -0.31
CA SER A 97 5.37 -3.06 0.34
C SER A 97 4.07 -2.39 0.78
N ASP A 98 3.05 -2.38 -0.09
CA ASP A 98 1.75 -1.79 0.23
C ASP A 98 1.02 -2.58 1.32
N SER A 99 1.03 -3.93 1.27
CA SER A 99 0.47 -4.78 2.33
C SER A 99 1.20 -4.58 3.65
N LYS A 100 2.54 -4.50 3.64
CA LYS A 100 3.34 -4.22 4.85
C LYS A 100 2.94 -2.89 5.46
N LEU A 101 2.78 -1.85 4.63
CA LEU A 101 2.42 -0.52 5.11
C LEU A 101 0.98 -0.47 5.64
N HIS A 102 0.03 -1.15 4.98
CA HIS A 102 -1.33 -1.30 5.50
C HIS A 102 -1.33 -1.95 6.88
N VAL A 103 -0.64 -3.09 7.01
CA VAL A 103 -0.59 -3.84 8.27
C VAL A 103 0.08 -3.01 9.37
N ALA A 104 1.12 -2.26 9.05
CA ALA A 104 1.74 -1.34 10.01
C ALA A 104 0.77 -0.28 10.52
N TYR A 105 -0.02 0.37 9.63
CA TYR A 105 -1.04 1.32 10.05
C TYR A 105 -2.15 0.66 10.87
N LEU A 106 -2.60 -0.53 10.47
CA LEU A 106 -3.65 -1.26 11.18
C LEU A 106 -3.22 -1.63 12.61
N LYS A 107 -1.96 -2.04 12.79
CA LYS A 107 -1.37 -2.33 14.11
C LYS A 107 -1.39 -1.15 15.07
N LEU A 108 -1.39 0.10 14.58
CA LEU A 108 -1.43 1.30 15.42
C LEU A 108 -2.76 1.47 16.20
N PHE A 109 -3.81 0.76 15.77
CA PHE A 109 -5.13 0.81 16.41
C PHE A 109 -5.30 -0.28 17.47
N LEU A 110 -4.33 -1.18 17.63
CA LEU A 110 -4.33 -2.21 18.65
C LEU A 110 -3.67 -1.69 19.94
N ASP A 111 -4.43 -0.88 20.69
CA ASP A 111 -3.95 -0.24 21.92
C ASP A 111 -3.63 -1.25 23.05
N SER A 112 -4.21 -2.46 23.01
CA SER A 112 -3.97 -3.55 23.97
C SER A 112 -2.83 -4.51 23.56
N GLY A 113 -2.18 -4.26 22.41
CA GLY A 113 -1.18 -5.15 21.82
C GLY A 113 -1.79 -6.23 20.92
N LEU A 114 -0.95 -6.80 20.05
CA LEU A 114 -1.31 -7.87 19.13
C LEU A 114 -0.88 -9.21 19.72
N LYS A 115 -1.81 -10.15 19.89
CA LYS A 115 -1.52 -11.51 20.36
C LYS A 115 -1.94 -12.54 19.32
N LEU A 116 -1.00 -12.93 18.45
CA LEU A 116 -1.19 -13.96 17.44
C LEU A 116 -0.27 -15.14 17.74
N ASP A 117 -0.85 -16.26 18.14
CA ASP A 117 -0.14 -17.53 18.27
C ASP A 117 -0.32 -18.37 17.00
N ASP A 118 0.79 -18.58 16.29
CA ASP A 118 0.83 -19.37 15.05
C ASP A 118 0.53 -20.86 15.26
N LYS A 119 0.67 -21.35 16.50
CA LYS A 119 0.43 -22.76 16.84
C LYS A 119 -1.01 -23.02 17.28
N ALA A 120 -1.80 -21.98 17.51
CA ALA A 120 -3.19 -22.12 17.91
C ALA A 120 -4.02 -22.69 16.74
N SER A 121 -4.87 -23.68 17.03
CA SER A 121 -5.84 -24.22 16.06
C SER A 121 -6.81 -23.14 15.55
N ALA A 122 -7.10 -22.13 16.38
CA ALA A 122 -7.94 -20.97 16.07
C ALA A 122 -7.17 -19.79 15.44
N TYR A 123 -5.94 -19.98 14.93
CA TYR A 123 -5.11 -18.88 14.40
C TYR A 123 -5.83 -18.06 13.31
N ARG A 124 -6.43 -18.73 12.32
CA ARG A 124 -7.13 -18.04 11.21
C ARG A 124 -8.36 -17.27 11.70
N ASP A 125 -9.10 -17.82 12.65
CA ASP A 125 -10.28 -17.17 13.23
C ASP A 125 -9.87 -15.95 14.07
N ASN A 126 -8.83 -16.07 14.90
CA ASN A 126 -8.26 -14.97 15.66
C ASN A 126 -7.79 -13.82 14.74
N ILE A 127 -7.13 -14.15 13.62
CA ILE A 127 -6.74 -13.16 12.61
C ILE A 127 -7.95 -12.45 12.03
N MET A 128 -8.99 -13.20 11.68
CA MET A 128 -10.19 -12.64 11.06
C MET A 128 -10.94 -11.74 12.05
N SER A 129 -11.13 -12.16 13.30
CA SER A 129 -11.75 -11.36 14.36
C SER A 129 -10.98 -10.07 14.63
N LEU A 130 -9.65 -10.15 14.73
CA LEU A 130 -8.80 -8.96 14.88
C LEU A 130 -8.87 -8.06 13.64
N ALA A 131 -8.90 -8.63 12.44
CA ALA A 131 -8.99 -7.87 11.20
C ALA A 131 -10.29 -7.07 11.11
N LEU A 132 -11.41 -7.66 11.55
CA LEU A 132 -12.72 -6.98 11.62
C LEU A 132 -12.70 -5.82 12.61
N LEU A 133 -12.21 -6.07 13.82
CA LEU A 133 -12.15 -5.06 14.89
C LEU A 133 -11.29 -3.86 14.48
N VAL A 134 -10.10 -4.13 13.94
CA VAL A 134 -9.15 -3.10 13.53
C VAL A 134 -9.67 -2.34 12.30
N GLU A 135 -10.33 -3.01 11.36
CA GLU A 135 -10.97 -2.36 10.23
C GLU A 135 -12.06 -1.38 10.70
N GLU A 136 -12.89 -1.77 11.66
CA GLU A 136 -13.90 -0.89 12.25
C GLU A 136 -13.27 0.34 12.91
N TRP A 137 -12.27 0.16 13.76
CA TRP A 137 -11.58 1.26 14.44
C TRP A 137 -10.89 2.22 13.47
N VAL A 138 -10.25 1.68 12.42
CA VAL A 138 -9.62 2.50 11.37
C VAL A 138 -10.66 3.30 10.60
N LEU A 139 -11.77 2.67 10.19
CA LEU A 139 -12.81 3.37 9.43
C LEU A 139 -13.51 4.43 10.29
N ALA A 140 -13.73 4.16 11.58
CA ALA A 140 -14.26 5.13 12.53
C ALA A 140 -13.31 6.32 12.75
N PHE A 141 -12.00 6.08 12.77
CA PHE A 141 -11.02 7.15 12.87
C PHE A 141 -10.94 7.99 11.58
N LEU A 142 -10.99 7.35 10.42
CA LEU A 142 -10.98 8.04 9.13
C LEU A 142 -12.25 8.86 8.90
N SER A 143 -13.40 8.40 9.40
CA SER A 143 -14.64 9.13 9.29
C SER A 143 -14.61 10.45 10.08
N GLN A 144 -14.00 10.45 11.26
CA GLN A 144 -13.73 11.66 12.06
C GLN A 144 -12.79 12.65 11.35
N HIS A 145 -11.97 12.16 10.42
CA HIS A 145 -11.05 12.98 9.62
C HIS A 145 -11.55 13.25 8.19
N GLY A 146 -12.84 13.03 7.92
CA GLY A 146 -13.49 13.44 6.67
C GLY A 146 -13.42 12.44 5.51
N SER A 147 -13.14 11.15 5.76
CA SER A 147 -13.15 10.11 4.72
C SER A 147 -14.14 8.99 5.00
N MET A 148 -15.01 8.72 4.02
CA MET A 148 -15.98 7.60 4.06
C MET A 148 -15.50 6.38 3.24
N SER A 149 -14.30 6.41 2.67
CA SER A 149 -13.85 5.35 1.77
C SER A 149 -13.43 4.10 2.55
N LYS A 150 -13.92 2.94 2.10
CA LYS A 150 -13.64 1.62 2.70
C LYS A 150 -12.61 0.79 1.94
N GLY A 151 -12.15 1.27 0.78
CA GLY A 151 -11.18 0.54 -0.05
C GLY A 151 -9.76 0.69 0.48
N ALA A 152 -8.99 -0.40 0.50
CA ALA A 152 -7.61 -0.42 0.99
C ALA A 152 -6.76 0.73 0.44
N ASN A 153 -6.71 0.92 -0.88
CA ASN A 153 -5.89 1.98 -1.50
C ASN A 153 -6.29 3.40 -1.08
N ALA A 154 -7.60 3.67 -0.95
CA ALA A 154 -8.10 4.97 -0.54
C ALA A 154 -7.77 5.23 0.94
N VAL A 155 -7.96 4.22 1.79
CA VAL A 155 -7.56 4.28 3.19
C VAL A 155 -6.06 4.49 3.33
N LEU A 156 -5.22 3.79 2.55
CA LEU A 156 -3.78 3.98 2.58
C LEU A 156 -3.39 5.41 2.21
N LYS A 157 -4.04 6.00 1.19
CA LYS A 157 -3.82 7.39 0.79
C LYS A 157 -4.16 8.35 1.94
N MET A 158 -5.29 8.15 2.62
CA MET A 158 -5.69 8.97 3.77
C MET A 158 -4.74 8.79 4.97
N MET A 159 -4.36 7.56 5.30
CA MET A 159 -3.42 7.27 6.39
C MET A 159 -2.06 7.93 6.16
N ARG A 160 -1.54 7.92 4.92
CA ARG A 160 -0.30 8.66 4.58
C ARG A 160 -0.46 10.17 4.78
N SER A 161 -1.61 10.73 4.45
CA SER A 161 -1.89 12.16 4.67
C SER A 161 -1.94 12.51 6.17
N LEU A 162 -2.64 11.70 6.96
CA LEU A 162 -2.72 11.83 8.41
C LEU A 162 -1.36 11.63 9.08
N HIS A 163 -0.55 10.70 8.56
CA HIS A 163 0.82 10.50 9.03
C HIS A 163 1.67 11.75 8.77
N ARG A 164 1.63 12.30 7.55
CA ARG A 164 2.39 13.50 7.18
C ARG A 164 2.04 14.71 8.04
N THR A 165 0.78 14.82 8.46
CA THR A 165 0.28 15.89 9.33
C THR A 165 0.44 15.59 10.82
N GLY A 166 1.18 14.54 11.20
CA GLY A 166 1.47 14.21 12.60
C GLY A 166 0.31 13.61 13.40
N LYS A 167 -0.90 13.50 12.82
CA LYS A 167 -2.11 13.02 13.51
C LYS A 167 -2.04 11.57 13.99
N LEU A 168 -1.10 10.78 13.47
CA LEU A 168 -0.84 9.40 13.90
C LEU A 168 0.29 9.28 14.94
N ASN A 169 0.99 10.37 15.30
CA ASN A 169 2.18 10.33 16.16
C ASN A 169 1.91 9.71 17.53
N GLY A 170 0.80 10.06 18.18
CA GLY A 170 0.44 9.50 19.48
C GLY A 170 0.31 7.98 19.44
N ARG A 171 -0.34 7.45 18.39
CA ARG A 171 -0.49 6.00 18.19
C ARG A 171 0.84 5.33 17.84
N ILE A 172 1.69 5.98 17.05
CA ILE A 172 3.05 5.48 16.75
C ILE A 172 3.87 5.34 18.04
N VAL A 173 3.84 6.34 18.93
CA VAL A 173 4.54 6.28 20.22
C VAL A 173 3.99 5.16 21.10
N THR A 174 2.68 5.03 21.23
CA THR A 174 2.05 3.93 21.98
C THR A 174 2.44 2.57 21.41
N HIS A 175 2.39 2.40 20.10
CA HIS A 175 2.76 1.15 19.44
C HIS A 175 4.23 0.78 19.71
N ARG A 176 5.15 1.73 19.61
CA ARG A 176 6.57 1.52 19.94
C ARG A 176 6.78 1.13 21.40
N ARG A 177 6.02 1.73 22.34
CA ARG A 177 6.03 1.32 23.75
C ARG A 177 5.57 -0.14 23.93
N LEU A 178 4.53 -0.56 23.20
CA LEU A 178 4.05 -1.96 23.23
C LEU A 178 5.09 -2.95 22.66
N ILE A 179 5.80 -2.57 21.60
CA ILE A 179 6.94 -3.35 21.07
C ILE A 179 8.03 -3.47 22.13
N ALA A 180 8.44 -2.35 22.73
CA ALA A 180 9.49 -2.33 23.75
C ALA A 180 9.14 -3.15 25.00
N ALA A 181 7.87 -3.13 25.41
CA ALA A 181 7.34 -3.91 26.52
C ALA A 181 7.14 -5.41 26.22
N ARG A 182 7.45 -5.87 24.98
CA ARG A 182 7.16 -7.24 24.50
C ARG A 182 5.69 -7.66 24.68
N ALA A 183 4.79 -6.68 24.65
CA ALA A 183 3.34 -6.92 24.73
C ALA A 183 2.74 -7.38 23.40
N ILE A 184 3.54 -7.39 22.32
CA ILE A 184 3.16 -7.81 20.97
C ILE A 184 3.76 -9.19 20.68
N LEU A 185 2.89 -10.18 20.52
CA LEU A 185 3.19 -11.50 19.96
C LEU A 185 2.77 -11.50 18.49
N ASP A 186 3.71 -11.18 17.62
CA ASP A 186 3.49 -11.05 16.19
C ASP A 186 4.41 -12.03 15.43
N PRO A 187 3.85 -12.93 14.60
CA PRO A 187 4.63 -13.89 13.82
C PRO A 187 5.42 -13.25 12.69
N SER A 188 5.15 -11.98 12.35
CA SER A 188 5.92 -11.24 11.34
C SER A 188 7.26 -10.74 11.91
N PRO A 189 8.35 -10.76 11.11
CA PRO A 189 9.68 -10.40 11.60
C PRO A 189 9.76 -8.96 12.13
N ALA A 190 10.69 -8.71 13.06
CA ALA A 190 10.88 -7.39 13.69
C ALA A 190 11.04 -6.22 12.69
N TYR A 191 11.71 -6.42 11.55
CA TYR A 191 11.88 -5.39 10.51
C TYR A 191 10.55 -4.95 9.84
N THR A 192 9.46 -5.68 10.08
CA THR A 192 8.11 -5.32 9.62
C THR A 192 7.22 -4.73 10.71
N GLN A 193 7.71 -4.69 11.95
CA GLN A 193 6.96 -4.22 13.12
C GLN A 193 7.16 -2.71 13.35
N ASP A 194 8.39 -2.19 13.23
CA ASP A 194 8.69 -0.76 13.36
C ASP A 194 9.03 -0.14 12.00
N VAL A 195 7.99 0.23 11.24
CA VAL A 195 8.13 0.80 9.87
C VAL A 195 7.73 2.29 9.83
N LEU A 196 7.11 2.80 10.89
CA LEU A 196 6.51 4.13 10.93
C LEU A 196 7.20 5.03 11.96
N ASP A 197 7.76 6.14 11.50
CA ASP A 197 8.37 7.16 12.36
C ASP A 197 7.41 8.28 12.73
N THR A 198 7.62 8.90 13.89
CA THR A 198 6.92 10.14 14.24
C THR A 198 7.32 11.26 13.28
N ARG A 199 6.36 12.06 12.82
CA ARG A 199 6.62 13.27 12.03
C ARG A 199 6.74 14.48 12.93
N SER A 200 7.78 15.29 12.75
CA SER A 200 7.87 16.60 13.39
C SER A 200 6.82 17.53 12.77
N ASP A 201 6.15 18.30 13.63
CA ASP A 201 5.27 19.42 13.25
C ASP A 201 6.12 20.56 12.61
#